data_AF-A0A3D8VSY9-F1
#
_entry.id   AF-A0A3D8VSY9-F1
#
_cell.length_a   1.000
_cell.length_b   1.000
_cell.length_c   1.000
_cell.angle_alpha   90.00
_cell.angle_beta   90.00
_cell.angle_gamma   90.00
#
_symmetry.space_group_name_H-M   'P 1'
#
loop_
_entity.id
_entity.type
_entity.pdbx_description
1 polymer ?
#
loop_
_entity_poly.entity_id
_entity_poly.type
_entity_poly.pdbx_seq_one_letter_code
_entity_poly.pdbx_strand_id
1 'polypeptide(L)'
;MSETVTPGVVLKTKFVTANKKGFQDYVQYVDREEAKGKGEAHRSMFSLYNHYMDDPDKTSALFTQQSDRLSVEGKQGIKSLFEQAQKKNSIMWQDVITFDNDWLQNRGVYDSKTHTLDEDALKQVTRKSMQSMMKKEGLQESAVWSAAIHYNTDNIHIHVA
;
A
#
# COMPACT_ATOMS: atom_id res chain seq x y z
N MET A 1 -34.04 16.13 6.88
CA MET A 1 -32.64 16.08 6.40
C MET A 1 -32.22 14.63 6.49
N SER A 2 -31.80 14.00 5.39
CA SER A 2 -31.26 12.64 5.47
C SER A 2 -29.92 12.71 6.20
N GLU A 3 -29.75 11.95 7.28
CA GLU A 3 -28.43 11.80 7.91
C GLU A 3 -27.48 11.20 6.90
N THR A 4 -26.42 11.94 6.55
CA THR A 4 -25.31 11.42 5.75
C THR A 4 -24.49 10.49 6.63
N VAL A 5 -24.52 9.20 6.32
CA VAL A 5 -23.67 8.18 6.95
C VAL A 5 -22.29 8.24 6.29
N THR A 6 -21.26 8.56 7.07
CA THR A 6 -19.86 8.46 6.63
C THR A 6 -19.33 7.05 6.87
N PRO A 7 -18.81 6.35 5.84
CA PRO A 7 -18.22 5.03 6.02
C PRO A 7 -16.89 5.13 6.79
N GLY A 8 -16.73 4.30 7.83
CA GLY A 8 -15.48 4.26 8.61
C GLY A 8 -14.29 3.68 7.83
N VAL A 9 -14.54 2.81 6.86
CA VAL A 9 -13.53 2.18 6.01
C VAL A 9 -14.05 2.10 4.58
N VAL A 10 -13.22 2.46 3.61
CA VAL A 10 -13.50 2.32 2.17
C VAL A 10 -12.36 1.56 1.51
N LEU A 11 -12.70 0.49 0.78
CA LEU A 11 -11.79 -0.24 -0.09
C LEU A 11 -12.04 0.19 -1.54
N LYS A 12 -10.99 0.60 -2.24
CA LYS A 12 -11.00 0.80 -3.70
C LYS A 12 -9.99 -0.13 -4.33
N THR A 13 -10.44 -0.93 -5.29
CA THR A 13 -9.59 -1.89 -6.00
C THR A 13 -9.45 -1.48 -7.46
N LYS A 14 -8.22 -1.54 -7.96
CA LYS A 14 -7.91 -1.42 -9.38
C LYS A 14 -7.07 -2.62 -9.80
N PHE A 15 -7.36 -3.16 -10.98
CA PHE A 15 -6.59 -4.27 -11.56
C PHE A 15 -5.68 -3.75 -12.67
N VAL A 16 -4.47 -4.30 -12.74
CA VAL A 16 -3.46 -3.96 -13.74
C VAL A 16 -2.94 -5.24 -14.38
N THR A 17 -3.08 -5.35 -15.70
CA THR A 17 -2.54 -6.46 -16.49
C THR A 17 -1.04 -6.26 -16.76
N ALA A 18 -0.29 -7.35 -16.94
CA ALA A 18 1.17 -7.34 -17.10
C ALA A 18 1.71 -6.42 -18.21
N ASN A 19 0.94 -6.22 -19.29
CA ASN A 19 1.31 -5.36 -20.41
C ASN A 19 1.07 -3.87 -20.19
N LYS A 20 0.50 -3.47 -19.04
CA LYS A 20 0.21 -2.07 -18.73
C LYS A 20 1.39 -1.45 -18.00
N LYS A 21 1.67 -0.19 -18.36
CA LYS A 21 2.72 0.63 -17.74
C LYS A 21 2.62 0.65 -16.20
N GLY A 22 1.42 0.66 -15.64
CA GLY A 22 1.21 0.68 -14.19
C GLY A 22 1.80 -0.52 -13.45
N PHE A 23 1.97 -1.69 -14.09
CA PHE A 23 2.65 -2.84 -13.49
C PHE A 23 4.15 -2.57 -13.41
N GLN A 24 4.75 -2.17 -14.53
CA GLN A 24 6.17 -1.82 -14.61
C GLN A 24 6.55 -0.70 -13.65
N ASP A 25 5.68 0.30 -13.51
CA ASP A 25 5.89 1.44 -12.62
C ASP A 25 5.97 0.98 -11.15
N TYR A 26 5.13 0.03 -10.75
CA TYR A 26 5.18 -0.52 -9.39
C TYR A 26 6.46 -1.33 -9.13
N VAL A 27 6.90 -2.14 -10.10
CA VAL A 27 8.17 -2.88 -9.99
C VAL A 27 9.35 -1.93 -9.76
N GLN A 28 9.38 -0.80 -10.48
CA GLN A 28 10.41 0.22 -10.33
C GLN A 28 10.33 0.93 -8.97
N TYR A 29 9.13 1.14 -8.44
CA TYR A 29 8.92 1.76 -7.13
C TYR A 29 9.51 0.92 -5.98
N VAL A 30 9.38 -0.41 -6.00
CA VAL A 30 9.91 -1.29 -4.94
C VAL A 30 11.43 -1.16 -4.80
N ASP A 31 12.11 -0.82 -5.89
CA ASP A 31 13.57 -0.67 -5.99
C ASP A 31 14.13 0.63 -5.38
N ARG A 32 13.26 1.54 -4.92
CA ARG A 32 13.73 2.83 -4.42
C ARG A 32 14.55 2.66 -3.13
N GLU A 33 15.72 3.29 -3.12
CA GLU A 33 16.52 3.45 -1.91
C GLU A 33 15.72 4.24 -0.86
N GLU A 34 15.72 3.75 0.38
CA GLU A 34 14.87 4.27 1.46
C GLU A 34 15.42 5.58 2.08
N ALA A 35 16.38 6.26 1.44
CA ALA A 35 17.10 7.37 2.05
C ALA A 35 17.48 8.52 1.09
N LYS A 36 16.92 9.69 1.42
CA LYS A 36 17.51 11.04 1.42
C LYS A 36 17.96 11.66 0.08
N GLY A 37 17.17 12.64 -0.37
CA GLY A 37 17.70 13.90 -0.90
C GLY A 37 17.51 14.17 -2.40
N LYS A 38 16.75 15.24 -2.69
CA LYS A 38 16.84 16.16 -3.85
C LYS A 38 17.52 15.60 -5.12
N GLY A 39 16.74 15.02 -6.02
CA GLY A 39 17.16 14.76 -7.40
C GLY A 39 16.01 14.98 -8.39
N GLU A 40 16.10 16.00 -9.23
CA GLU A 40 15.06 16.45 -10.18
C GLU A 40 14.84 15.55 -11.42
N ALA A 41 15.25 14.28 -11.40
CA ALA A 41 15.34 13.46 -12.60
C ALA A 41 14.44 12.22 -12.57
N HIS A 42 13.12 12.41 -12.66
CA HIS A 42 12.19 11.54 -13.44
C HIS A 42 10.73 12.05 -13.43
N ARG A 43 10.55 13.34 -13.69
CA ARG A 43 9.23 13.99 -13.80
C ARG A 43 8.55 13.77 -15.16
N SER A 44 8.22 12.54 -15.55
CA SER A 44 7.33 12.35 -16.72
C SER A 44 6.22 11.33 -16.45
N MET A 45 5.00 11.85 -16.40
CA MET A 45 3.70 11.16 -16.26
C MET A 45 3.46 10.47 -14.91
N PHE A 46 3.60 11.25 -13.84
CA PHE A 46 3.92 10.82 -12.48
C PHE A 46 2.87 11.24 -11.42
N SER A 47 1.63 11.61 -11.79
CA SER A 47 0.87 12.53 -10.92
C SER A 47 -0.07 11.95 -9.85
N LEU A 48 -0.40 10.64 -9.83
CA LEU A 48 -1.27 10.10 -8.77
C LEU A 48 -0.56 9.11 -7.85
N TYR A 49 0.19 8.15 -8.41
CA TYR A 49 0.86 7.16 -7.59
C TYR A 49 2.12 7.76 -6.94
N ASN A 50 2.96 8.47 -7.69
CA ASN A 50 4.20 9.02 -7.14
C ASN A 50 3.99 10.26 -6.26
N HIS A 51 3.03 11.13 -6.58
CA HIS A 51 2.76 12.31 -5.73
C HIS A 51 2.32 11.95 -4.30
N TYR A 52 1.73 10.76 -4.11
CA TYR A 52 1.32 10.23 -2.81
C TYR A 52 2.43 9.44 -2.11
N MET A 53 3.44 8.98 -2.87
CA MET A 53 4.42 7.98 -2.45
C MET A 53 5.85 8.52 -2.25
N ASP A 54 6.15 9.73 -2.72
CA ASP A 54 7.52 10.28 -2.81
C ASP A 54 8.00 10.99 -1.54
N ASP A 55 7.21 10.99 -0.47
CA ASP A 55 7.60 11.59 0.81
C ASP A 55 7.87 10.49 1.86
N PRO A 56 9.14 10.09 2.05
CA PRO A 56 9.53 9.08 3.03
C PRO A 56 9.26 9.52 4.48
N ASP A 57 9.01 10.82 4.73
CA ASP A 57 8.59 11.31 6.05
C ASP A 57 7.07 11.16 6.27
N LYS A 58 6.32 10.67 5.26
CA LYS A 58 4.84 10.57 5.26
C LYS A 58 4.29 9.20 4.90
N THR A 59 5.15 8.21 4.78
CA THR A 59 4.79 6.83 4.39
C THR A 59 5.57 5.82 5.23
N SER A 60 4.94 4.72 5.63
CA SER A 60 5.64 3.62 6.29
C SER A 60 6.65 2.97 5.35
N ALA A 61 7.59 2.22 5.90
CA ALA A 61 8.32 1.25 5.10
C ALA A 61 7.37 0.18 4.54
N LEU A 62 7.79 -0.50 3.46
CA LEU A 62 7.02 -1.60 2.89
C LEU A 62 6.92 -2.74 3.90
N PHE A 63 5.70 -3.26 4.06
CA PHE A 63 5.42 -4.45 4.85
C PHE A 63 4.75 -5.52 3.99
N THR A 64 4.83 -6.76 4.44
CA THR A 64 4.26 -7.93 3.75
C THR A 64 3.51 -8.81 4.74
N GLN A 65 3.08 -9.98 4.29
CA GLN A 65 2.48 -10.99 5.14
C GLN A 65 3.41 -11.41 6.29
N GLN A 66 4.73 -11.43 6.08
CA GLN A 66 5.70 -11.97 7.05
C GLN A 66 6.63 -10.93 7.68
N SER A 67 6.68 -9.70 7.16
CA SER A 67 7.54 -8.64 7.70
C SER A 67 6.79 -7.34 7.92
N ASP A 68 7.05 -6.67 9.05
CA ASP A 68 6.57 -5.31 9.34
C ASP A 68 7.37 -4.22 8.62
N ARG A 69 8.57 -4.56 8.14
CA ARG A 69 9.46 -3.68 7.38
C ARG A 69 10.43 -4.49 6.51
N LEU A 70 10.47 -4.22 5.21
CA LEU A 70 11.43 -4.83 4.31
C LEU A 70 12.80 -4.16 4.43
N SER A 71 13.87 -4.97 4.48
CA SER A 71 15.23 -4.51 4.22
C SER A 71 15.43 -4.23 2.72
N VAL A 72 16.60 -3.70 2.36
CA VAL A 72 16.97 -3.53 0.94
C VAL A 72 16.92 -4.86 0.19
N GLU A 73 17.44 -5.93 0.78
CA GLU A 73 17.40 -7.29 0.22
C GLU A 73 15.96 -7.81 0.13
N GLY A 74 15.13 -7.52 1.15
CA GLY A 74 13.71 -7.88 1.15
C GLY A 74 12.95 -7.20 0.01
N LYS A 75 13.23 -5.93 -0.27
CA LYS A 75 12.67 -5.19 -1.41
C LYS A 75 13.10 -5.79 -2.73
N GLN A 76 14.37 -6.12 -2.91
CA GLN A 76 14.86 -6.79 -4.12
C GLN A 76 14.18 -8.14 -4.34
N GLY A 77 13.95 -8.90 -3.26
CA GLY A 77 13.18 -10.14 -3.30
C GLY A 77 11.74 -9.93 -3.78
N ILE A 78 11.03 -8.95 -3.20
CA ILE A 78 9.67 -8.60 -3.63
C ILE A 78 9.66 -8.13 -5.08
N LYS A 79 10.56 -7.23 -5.49
CA LYS A 79 10.68 -6.78 -6.88
C LYS A 79 10.82 -7.95 -7.85
N SER A 80 11.70 -8.90 -7.54
CA SER A 80 11.90 -10.11 -8.37
C SER A 80 10.61 -10.95 -8.48
N LEU A 81 9.84 -11.07 -7.39
CA LEU A 81 8.55 -11.77 -7.42
C LEU A 81 7.52 -11.05 -8.31
N PHE A 82 7.45 -9.72 -8.24
CA PHE A 82 6.56 -8.93 -9.11
C PHE A 82 6.99 -8.99 -10.59
N GLU A 83 8.29 -8.94 -10.89
CA GLU A 83 8.80 -9.15 -12.25
C GLU A 83 8.46 -10.55 -12.79
N GLN A 84 8.56 -11.58 -11.96
CA GLN A 84 8.15 -12.93 -12.33
C GLN A 84 6.65 -13.02 -12.58
N ALA A 85 5.82 -12.39 -11.74
CA ALA A 85 4.38 -12.31 -11.93
C ALA A 85 4.04 -11.59 -13.25
N GLN A 86 4.70 -10.48 -13.55
CA GLN A 86 4.55 -9.75 -14.81
C GLN A 86 4.91 -10.63 -16.02
N LYS A 87 6.06 -11.31 -15.98
CA LYS A 87 6.51 -12.23 -17.05
C LYS A 87 5.53 -13.40 -17.27
N LYS A 88 4.85 -13.84 -16.21
CA LYS A 88 3.83 -14.90 -16.23
C LYS A 88 2.43 -14.39 -16.59
N ASN A 89 2.28 -13.14 -17.02
CA ASN A 89 1.00 -12.50 -17.34
C ASN A 89 0.00 -12.47 -16.18
N SER A 90 0.49 -12.45 -14.94
CA SER A 90 -0.36 -12.28 -13.75
C SER A 90 -1.06 -10.92 -13.75
N ILE A 91 -2.16 -10.83 -13.01
CA ILE A 91 -2.85 -9.58 -12.70
C ILE A 91 -2.31 -9.05 -11.37
N MET A 92 -2.03 -7.76 -11.31
CA MET A 92 -1.69 -7.06 -10.06
C MET A 92 -2.90 -6.28 -9.57
N TRP A 93 -3.15 -6.36 -8.27
CA TRP A 93 -4.11 -5.50 -7.58
C TRP A 93 -3.44 -4.20 -7.18
N GLN A 94 -4.18 -3.11 -7.15
CA GLN A 94 -3.75 -1.83 -6.58
C GLN A 94 -4.87 -1.37 -5.65
N ASP A 95 -4.92 -2.00 -4.48
CA ASP A 95 -5.93 -1.71 -3.47
C ASP A 95 -5.54 -0.47 -2.68
N VAL A 96 -6.55 0.34 -2.38
CA VAL A 96 -6.47 1.46 -1.43
C VAL A 96 -7.51 1.22 -0.34
N ILE A 97 -7.04 0.98 0.88
CA ILE A 97 -7.87 0.89 2.07
C ILE A 97 -7.76 2.25 2.76
N THR A 98 -8.79 3.07 2.71
CA THR A 98 -8.82 4.38 3.39
C THR A 98 -9.77 4.34 4.57
N PHE A 99 -9.38 5.05 5.63
CA PHE A 99 -10.11 5.09 6.88
C PHE A 99 -10.57 6.51 7.18
N ASP A 100 -11.78 6.64 7.72
CA ASP A 100 -12.18 7.88 8.36
C ASP A 100 -11.36 8.07 9.64
N ASN A 101 -10.70 9.21 9.80
CA ASN A 101 -9.77 9.44 10.91
C ASN A 101 -10.48 9.47 12.27
N ASP A 102 -11.71 9.99 12.34
CA ASP A 102 -12.53 9.99 13.55
C ASP A 102 -12.94 8.55 13.91
N TRP A 103 -13.28 7.74 12.91
CA TRP A 103 -13.53 6.32 13.11
C TRP A 103 -12.29 5.61 13.66
N LEU A 104 -11.09 5.82 13.12
CA LEU A 104 -9.85 5.24 13.67
C LEU A 104 -9.60 5.68 15.10
N GLN A 105 -9.86 6.96 15.41
CA GLN A 105 -9.70 7.49 16.77
C GLN A 105 -10.70 6.85 17.74
N ASN A 106 -11.96 6.70 17.35
CA ASN A 106 -12.97 6.00 18.14
C ASN A 106 -12.64 4.51 18.36
N ARG A 107 -11.83 3.91 17.49
CA ARG A 107 -11.30 2.54 17.64
C ARG A 107 -9.99 2.49 18.45
N GLY A 108 -9.45 3.63 18.88
CA GLY A 108 -8.20 3.72 19.63
C GLY A 108 -6.95 3.44 18.80
N VAL A 109 -7.06 3.50 17.47
CA VAL A 109 -5.94 3.21 16.54
C VAL A 109 -5.19 4.49 16.17
N TYR A 110 -5.85 5.65 16.23
CA TYR A 110 -5.28 6.95 15.90
C TYR A 110 -5.55 7.97 17.01
N ASP A 111 -4.58 8.84 17.28
CA ASP A 111 -4.77 10.01 18.14
C ASP A 111 -4.48 11.28 17.32
N SER A 112 -5.55 12.02 16.99
CA SER A 112 -5.44 13.28 16.23
C SER A 112 -4.71 14.40 16.98
N LYS A 113 -4.62 14.34 18.32
CA LYS A 113 -3.94 15.39 19.10
C LYS A 113 -2.43 15.24 19.05
N THR A 114 -1.95 14.00 19.08
CA THR A 114 -0.52 13.67 19.03
C THR A 114 -0.06 13.26 17.64
N HIS A 115 -0.98 13.09 16.70
CA HIS A 115 -0.78 12.49 15.38
C HIS A 115 -0.11 11.11 15.44
N THR A 116 -0.39 10.34 16.51
CA THR A 116 0.15 9.01 16.72
C THR A 116 -0.78 7.96 16.11
N LEU A 117 -0.23 7.05 15.32
CA LEU A 117 -0.95 5.92 14.73
C LEU A 117 -0.40 4.60 15.26
N ASP A 118 -1.28 3.68 15.66
CA ASP A 118 -0.93 2.29 15.89
C ASP A 118 -0.78 1.57 14.54
N GLU A 119 0.41 1.67 13.95
CA GLU A 119 0.75 1.00 12.70
C GLU A 119 0.64 -0.52 12.79
N ASP A 120 0.95 -1.10 13.95
CA ASP A 120 0.94 -2.55 14.12
C ASP A 120 -0.48 -3.09 14.02
N ALA A 121 -1.46 -2.39 14.61
CA ALA A 121 -2.87 -2.71 14.43
C ALA A 121 -3.29 -2.66 12.95
N LEU A 122 -2.85 -1.63 12.20
CA LEU A 122 -3.17 -1.50 10.77
C LEU A 122 -2.49 -2.56 9.90
N LYS A 123 -1.22 -2.90 10.17
CA LYS A 123 -0.51 -3.98 9.48
C LYS A 123 -1.19 -5.32 9.74
N GLN A 124 -1.58 -5.60 10.99
CA GLN A 124 -2.26 -6.84 11.35
C GLN A 124 -3.65 -6.98 10.70
N VAL A 125 -4.47 -5.92 10.69
CA VAL A 125 -5.79 -5.99 10.04
C VAL A 125 -5.65 -6.12 8.53
N THR A 126 -4.64 -5.50 7.92
CA THR A 126 -4.31 -5.66 6.50
C THR A 126 -3.95 -7.11 6.19
N ARG A 127 -3.05 -7.73 6.97
CA ARG A 127 -2.68 -9.15 6.81
C ARG A 127 -3.88 -10.08 6.92
N LYS A 128 -4.75 -9.90 7.92
CA LYS A 128 -5.97 -10.69 8.10
C LYS A 128 -6.94 -10.52 6.93
N SER A 129 -7.05 -9.30 6.41
CA SER A 129 -7.90 -8.98 5.24
C SER A 129 -7.36 -9.63 3.97
N MET A 130 -6.06 -9.49 3.69
CA MET A 130 -5.41 -10.12 2.54
C MET A 130 -5.45 -11.64 2.62
N GLN A 131 -5.20 -12.23 3.79
CA GLN A 131 -5.32 -13.69 3.99
C GLN A 131 -6.76 -14.17 3.71
N SER A 132 -7.77 -13.42 4.17
CA SER A 132 -9.17 -13.75 3.93
C SER A 132 -9.55 -13.63 2.45
N MET A 133 -9.07 -12.57 1.78
CA MET A 133 -9.27 -12.38 0.34
C MET A 133 -8.62 -13.51 -0.45
N MET A 134 -7.32 -13.77 -0.24
CA MET A 134 -6.60 -14.82 -0.96
C MET A 134 -7.21 -16.21 -0.74
N LYS A 135 -7.75 -16.49 0.46
CA LYS A 135 -8.47 -17.74 0.73
C LYS A 135 -9.75 -17.87 -0.09
N LYS A 136 -10.55 -16.81 -0.14
CA LYS A 136 -11.83 -16.81 -0.89
C LYS A 136 -11.61 -16.89 -2.39
N GLU A 137 -10.54 -16.27 -2.89
CA GLU A 137 -10.19 -16.25 -4.31
C GLU A 137 -9.32 -17.45 -4.75
N GLY A 138 -8.94 -18.35 -3.83
CA GLY A 138 -8.10 -19.51 -4.15
C GLY A 138 -6.65 -19.16 -4.51
N LEU A 139 -6.13 -18.04 -4.00
CA LEU A 139 -4.82 -17.46 -4.33
C LEU A 139 -3.75 -17.68 -3.27
N GLN A 140 -4.06 -18.39 -2.16
CA GLN A 140 -3.18 -18.49 -0.98
C GLN A 140 -1.79 -19.05 -1.30
N GLU A 141 -1.68 -19.92 -2.30
CA GLU A 141 -0.45 -20.61 -2.68
C GLU A 141 0.38 -19.85 -3.73
N SER A 142 -0.17 -18.81 -4.34
CA SER A 142 0.44 -18.16 -5.51
C SER A 142 0.52 -16.65 -5.45
N ALA A 143 -0.35 -15.99 -4.69
CA ALA A 143 -0.33 -14.54 -4.57
C ALA A 143 0.78 -14.06 -3.64
N VAL A 144 1.41 -12.97 -4.06
CA VAL A 144 2.38 -12.20 -3.29
C VAL A 144 1.84 -10.77 -3.20
N TRP A 145 2.10 -10.09 -2.10
CA TRP A 145 1.71 -8.70 -1.94
C TRP A 145 2.70 -7.94 -1.06
N SER A 146 2.76 -6.63 -1.26
CA SER A 146 3.37 -5.71 -0.30
C SER A 146 2.53 -4.45 -0.16
N ALA A 147 2.65 -3.78 0.99
CA ALA A 147 1.82 -2.65 1.33
C ALA A 147 2.59 -1.55 2.07
N ALA A 148 2.04 -0.34 2.05
CA ALA A 148 2.54 0.81 2.79
C ALA A 148 1.40 1.66 3.36
N ILE A 149 1.60 2.23 4.55
CA ILE A 149 0.66 3.14 5.21
C ILE A 149 1.05 4.58 4.87
N HIS A 150 0.06 5.42 4.57
CA HIS A 150 0.23 6.84 4.25
C HIS A 150 -0.51 7.68 5.29
N TYR A 151 0.18 8.67 5.87
CA TYR A 151 -0.33 9.45 7.01
C TYR A 151 -0.77 10.87 6.62
N ASN A 152 -0.22 11.45 5.56
CA ASN A 152 -0.35 12.88 5.26
C ASN A 152 -1.24 13.15 4.05
N THR A 153 -2.44 12.62 4.11
CA THR A 153 -3.55 12.89 3.20
C THR A 153 -4.77 13.19 4.02
N ASP A 154 -5.87 13.60 3.39
CA ASP A 154 -7.12 13.89 4.10
C ASP A 154 -7.50 12.76 5.07
N ASN A 155 -7.30 11.51 4.65
CA ASN A 155 -7.51 10.30 5.45
C ASN A 155 -6.29 9.40 5.45
N ILE A 156 -5.99 8.76 6.60
CA ILE A 156 -5.00 7.68 6.66
C ILE A 156 -5.45 6.55 5.72
N HIS A 157 -4.51 6.01 4.95
CA HIS A 157 -4.82 4.93 4.01
C HIS A 157 -3.63 4.01 3.78
N ILE A 158 -3.93 2.84 3.23
CA ILE A 158 -2.98 1.77 2.95
C ILE A 158 -3.07 1.45 1.48
N HIS A 159 -1.92 1.48 0.81
CA HIS A 159 -1.78 0.94 -0.53
C HIS A 159 -1.32 -0.51 -0.45
N VAL A 160 -1.98 -1.40 -1.18
CA VAL A 160 -1.58 -2.80 -1.33
C VAL A 160 -1.44 -3.11 -2.81
N ALA A 161 -0.39 -3.83 -3.17
CA ALA A 161 -0.20 -4.40 -4.50
C ALA A 161 0.39 -5.80 -4.41
#